data_AF-A0A7C1WCF9-F1
#
_entry.id   AF-A0A7C1WCF9-F1
#
_cell.length_a   1.000
_cell.length_b   1.000
_cell.length_c   1.000
_cell.angle_alpha   90.00
_cell.angle_beta   90.00
_cell.angle_gamma   90.00
#
_symmetry.space_group_name_H-M   'P 1'
#
loop_
_entity.id
_entity.type
_entity.pdbx_description
1 polymer ?
#
loop_
_entity_poly.entity_id
_entity_poly.type
_entity_poly.pdbx_seq_one_letter_code
_entity_poly.pdbx_strand_id
1 'polypeptide(L)'
;AHFDLAAHYDTIDHKTLAEQISKKTYVDFTDLLKKCLVKWSAQKSNKLNHGIPQGPIASNLLAEIHMLPIDKKLNRKNIRYVRYGDDIKIFGKTREEVLSGVILLEEECRERGLIPQSKKYEIVKATCVEEAIGKFPSLKEEEKKTILSNSKKTYQLFIEAFDEKKFNISKVKYILKVSNKNKKILSIVLQNLNKYPSLIDEFFQFLLNYTDELKVRNKIYSLCIKNPSPYDYVDGKYWELLSYFHFEGTEKRLLVDRAIGKLKKSRKKYALKIGLYIFLCSTNTCLILGWLNTESSSLTQMVIVPYIPKDCIDKEDYKRLLQTFFRHSNYEPAIVTIKEVIYNLKFNILNNLKPPKKDESGVINNILGKPEEIDSIGQIIKNRYKIGYYNKWKRFLGTDYDHANKVIFLADNAYYTDKNAWVNYINVFNNIVVKKFISLLYTNYPTIKWPKIKNRNDVDIPYGSLLDKNNQLSKQFPKIIDGFYSLHKRRVKTPLSHPYDKSAVHTTVVTGKEQKVLYKKLKISYSELIKELRRLI
;
A
#
# COMPACT_ATOMS: atom_id res chain seq x y z
N ALA A 1 -27.37 11.73 -21.98
CA ALA A 1 -26.08 11.60 -22.66
C ALA A 1 -25.14 10.75 -21.80
N HIS A 2 -24.40 9.84 -22.42
CA HIS A 2 -23.29 9.10 -21.79
C HIS A 2 -21.97 9.74 -22.20
N PHE A 3 -21.13 10.09 -21.23
CA PHE A 3 -19.91 10.86 -21.46
C PHE A 3 -18.74 10.23 -20.69
N ASP A 4 -17.56 10.25 -21.30
CA ASP A 4 -16.34 9.64 -20.76
C ASP A 4 -15.14 10.59 -20.89
N LEU A 5 -14.23 10.52 -19.93
CA LEU A 5 -13.00 11.30 -19.89
C LEU A 5 -11.81 10.46 -20.36
N ALA A 6 -11.07 10.96 -21.35
CA ALA A 6 -9.89 10.26 -21.82
C ALA A 6 -8.78 10.30 -20.78
N ALA A 7 -8.30 9.12 -20.37
CA ALA A 7 -7.15 8.98 -19.48
C ALA A 7 -7.27 9.88 -18.24
N HIS A 8 -8.42 9.81 -17.56
CA HIS A 8 -8.80 10.74 -16.48
C HIS A 8 -7.69 10.91 -15.43
N TYR A 9 -7.23 9.82 -14.83
CA TYR A 9 -6.17 9.87 -13.82
C TYR A 9 -4.85 10.42 -14.35
N ASP A 10 -4.53 10.17 -15.62
CA ASP A 10 -3.27 10.59 -16.23
C ASP A 10 -3.28 12.08 -16.64
N THR A 11 -4.46 12.69 -16.82
CA THR A 11 -4.63 14.07 -17.29
C THR A 11 -4.81 15.09 -16.16
N ILE A 12 -5.00 14.64 -14.91
CA ILE A 12 -5.15 15.54 -13.75
C ILE A 12 -3.91 16.41 -13.59
N ASP A 13 -4.08 17.73 -13.76
CA ASP A 13 -3.03 18.73 -13.60
C ASP A 13 -2.66 18.92 -12.13
N HIS A 14 -1.37 18.77 -11.80
CA HIS A 14 -0.90 18.84 -10.42
C HIS A 14 -1.05 20.24 -9.82
N LYS A 15 -0.90 21.29 -10.64
CA LYS A 15 -1.02 22.67 -10.17
C LYS A 15 -2.46 22.96 -9.78
N THR A 16 -3.41 22.66 -10.67
CA THR A 16 -4.85 22.86 -10.47
C THR A 16 -5.35 22.06 -9.26
N LEU A 17 -4.99 20.78 -9.16
CA LEU A 17 -5.35 19.94 -8.01
C LEU A 17 -4.77 20.50 -6.70
N ALA A 18 -3.48 20.83 -6.68
CA ALA A 18 -2.83 21.34 -5.48
C ALA A 18 -3.42 22.68 -5.04
N GLU A 19 -3.73 23.58 -5.97
CA GLU A 19 -4.36 24.87 -5.69
C GLU A 19 -5.79 24.73 -5.17
N GLN A 20 -6.56 23.78 -5.71
CA GLN A 20 -7.90 23.49 -5.21
C GLN A 20 -7.89 22.99 -3.77
N ILE A 21 -6.92 22.13 -3.42
CA ILE A 21 -6.75 21.65 -2.05
C ILE A 21 -6.22 22.78 -1.16
N SER A 22 -5.24 23.54 -1.64
CA SER A 22 -4.56 24.55 -0.84
C SER A 22 -5.39 25.78 -0.54
N LYS A 23 -6.39 26.12 -1.36
CA LYS A 23 -7.39 27.15 -1.03
C LYS A 23 -8.06 26.92 0.32
N LYS A 24 -7.97 25.70 0.88
CA LYS A 24 -8.51 25.32 2.19
C LYS A 24 -7.44 24.91 3.21
N THR A 25 -6.14 25.03 2.91
CA THR A 25 -5.04 24.55 3.77
C THR A 25 -3.86 25.54 3.84
N TYR A 26 -2.81 25.19 4.58
CA TYR A 26 -1.59 26.00 4.74
C TYR A 26 -0.70 25.99 3.47
N VAL A 27 -0.01 27.10 3.20
CA VAL A 27 0.87 27.27 2.02
C VAL A 27 1.97 26.21 1.92
N ASP A 28 2.56 25.81 3.05
CA ASP A 28 3.62 24.77 3.11
C ASP A 28 3.13 23.39 2.63
N PHE A 29 1.82 23.13 2.70
CA PHE A 29 1.23 21.87 2.27
C PHE A 29 1.16 21.75 0.75
N THR A 30 0.93 22.85 0.03
CA THR A 30 0.82 22.89 -1.43
C THR A 30 2.10 22.42 -2.11
N ASP A 31 3.24 22.92 -1.66
CA ASP A 31 4.54 22.58 -2.23
C ASP A 31 4.94 21.14 -1.93
N LEU A 32 4.61 20.66 -0.73
CA LEU A 32 4.79 19.26 -0.37
C LEU A 32 3.92 18.36 -1.27
N LEU A 33 2.65 18.70 -1.43
CA LEU A 33 1.71 17.94 -2.24
C LEU A 33 2.16 17.89 -3.71
N LYS A 34 2.57 19.02 -4.31
CA LYS A 34 3.12 19.06 -5.67
C LYS A 34 4.32 18.12 -5.82
N LYS A 35 5.27 18.17 -4.87
CA LYS A 35 6.43 17.26 -4.85
C LYS A 35 6.00 15.79 -4.77
N CYS A 36 5.00 15.47 -3.96
CA CYS A 36 4.44 14.12 -3.85
C CYS A 36 3.77 13.67 -5.15
N LEU A 37 2.91 14.51 -5.75
CA LEU A 37 2.22 14.19 -7.01
C LEU A 37 3.20 13.92 -8.16
N VAL A 38 4.26 14.73 -8.27
CA VAL A 38 5.33 14.49 -9.26
C VAL A 38 6.01 13.14 -9.02
N LYS A 39 6.24 12.75 -7.77
CA LYS A 39 6.86 11.45 -7.43
C LYS A 39 5.93 10.27 -7.63
N TRP A 40 4.63 10.46 -7.47
CA TRP A 40 3.62 9.40 -7.59
C TRP A 40 3.09 9.21 -9.00
N SER A 41 3.28 10.20 -9.88
CA SER A 41 2.89 10.08 -11.28
C SER A 41 3.53 8.83 -11.91
N ALA A 42 2.77 8.12 -12.73
CA ALA A 42 3.16 6.84 -13.33
C ALA A 42 4.33 6.96 -14.32
N GLN A 43 4.76 8.19 -14.65
CA GLN A 43 5.79 8.43 -15.65
C GLN A 43 7.20 8.55 -15.05
N LYS A 44 8.13 7.80 -15.63
CA LYS A 44 9.54 7.73 -15.18
C LYS A 44 10.33 9.02 -15.39
N SER A 45 9.91 9.86 -16.34
CA SER A 45 10.46 11.19 -16.50
C SER A 45 9.68 12.13 -15.59
N ASN A 46 10.30 12.63 -14.51
CA ASN A 46 9.78 13.69 -13.63
C ASN A 46 9.62 15.05 -14.37
N LYS A 47 9.26 15.05 -15.66
CA LYS A 47 9.14 16.21 -16.53
C LYS A 47 7.69 16.65 -16.75
N LEU A 48 6.71 15.78 -16.49
CA LEU A 48 5.29 16.11 -16.63
C LEU A 48 4.69 16.47 -15.27
N ASN A 49 3.93 17.56 -15.24
CA ASN A 49 3.24 18.08 -14.04
C ASN A 49 1.76 17.67 -14.00
N HIS A 50 1.46 16.48 -14.50
CA HIS A 50 0.12 15.90 -14.50
C HIS A 50 0.15 14.39 -14.23
N GLY A 51 -1.00 13.85 -13.87
CA GLY A 51 -1.22 12.42 -13.68
C GLY A 51 -1.02 11.93 -12.25
N ILE A 52 -1.91 11.05 -11.79
CA ILE A 52 -1.84 10.38 -10.49
C ILE A 52 -1.94 8.85 -10.68
N PRO A 53 -1.37 8.02 -9.79
CA PRO A 53 -1.33 6.58 -10.01
C PRO A 53 -2.72 5.97 -9.89
N GLN A 54 -3.07 5.06 -10.80
CA GLN A 54 -4.32 4.31 -10.76
C GLN A 54 -4.22 3.14 -9.77
N GLY A 55 -5.25 2.94 -8.94
CA GLY A 55 -5.34 1.83 -7.98
C GLY A 55 -5.32 2.23 -6.50
N PRO A 56 -4.38 3.08 -6.02
CA PRO A 56 -4.38 3.53 -4.63
C PRO A 56 -5.66 4.25 -4.23
N ILE A 57 -6.22 3.93 -3.05
CA ILE A 57 -7.46 4.56 -2.53
C ILE A 57 -7.33 6.09 -2.46
N ALA A 58 -6.14 6.60 -2.11
CA ALA A 58 -5.88 8.03 -2.04
C ALA A 58 -6.01 8.73 -3.40
N SER A 59 -5.68 8.05 -4.50
CA SER A 59 -5.81 8.63 -5.85
C SER A 59 -7.26 8.87 -6.22
N ASN A 60 -8.18 7.97 -5.83
CA ASN A 60 -9.60 8.16 -6.07
C ASN A 60 -10.11 9.42 -5.37
N LEU A 61 -9.72 9.64 -4.10
CA LEU A 61 -10.08 10.85 -3.39
C LEU A 61 -9.56 12.12 -4.08
N LEU A 62 -8.31 12.10 -4.55
CA LEU A 62 -7.72 13.23 -5.27
C LEU A 62 -8.44 13.53 -6.59
N ALA A 63 -8.83 12.49 -7.34
CA ALA A 63 -9.63 12.61 -8.54
C ALA A 63 -11.01 13.22 -8.25
N GLU A 64 -11.69 12.78 -7.17
CA GLU A 64 -12.97 13.34 -6.73
C GLU A 64 -12.84 14.83 -6.35
N ILE A 65 -11.76 15.21 -5.66
CA ILE A 65 -11.50 16.63 -5.33
C ILE A 65 -11.33 17.45 -6.61
N HIS A 66 -10.62 16.91 -7.61
CA HIS A 66 -10.41 17.58 -8.90
C HIS A 66 -11.72 17.82 -9.67
N MET A 67 -12.65 16.87 -9.61
CA MET A 67 -13.97 16.95 -10.27
C MET A 67 -14.97 17.83 -9.54
N LEU A 68 -14.82 18.01 -8.22
CA LEU A 68 -15.79 18.74 -7.39
C LEU A 68 -16.19 20.14 -7.91
N PRO A 69 -15.28 20.99 -8.44
CA PRO A 69 -15.68 22.28 -8.98
C PRO A 69 -16.60 22.17 -10.21
N ILE A 70 -16.38 21.16 -11.05
CA ILE A 70 -17.21 20.87 -12.24
C ILE A 70 -18.60 20.45 -11.78
N ASP A 71 -18.67 19.49 -10.85
CA ASP A 71 -19.93 19.01 -10.26
C ASP A 71 -20.75 20.18 -9.67
N LYS A 72 -20.09 21.08 -8.93
CA LYS A 72 -20.73 22.27 -8.37
C LYS A 72 -21.23 23.23 -9.43
N LYS A 73 -20.50 23.41 -10.54
CA LYS A 73 -20.91 24.32 -11.61
C LYS A 73 -22.15 23.79 -12.33
N LEU A 74 -22.14 22.50 -12.68
CA LEU A 74 -23.28 21.83 -13.32
C LEU A 74 -24.53 21.88 -12.43
N ASN A 75 -24.36 21.60 -11.14
CA ASN A 75 -25.46 21.70 -10.17
C ASN A 75 -26.03 23.13 -10.07
N ARG A 76 -25.17 24.15 -10.01
CA ARG A 76 -25.61 25.56 -9.99
C ARG A 76 -26.38 25.99 -11.25
N LYS A 77 -26.08 25.37 -12.38
CA LYS A 77 -26.79 25.58 -13.66
C LYS A 77 -28.02 24.68 -13.82
N ASN A 78 -28.41 23.97 -12.76
CA ASN A 78 -29.56 23.08 -12.72
C ASN A 78 -29.49 21.95 -13.78
N ILE A 79 -28.27 21.52 -14.13
CA ILE A 79 -28.06 20.39 -15.03
C ILE A 79 -28.23 19.10 -14.22
N ARG A 80 -29.17 18.24 -14.63
CA ARG A 80 -29.35 16.91 -14.01
C ARG A 80 -28.20 16.00 -14.41
N TYR A 81 -27.33 15.74 -13.45
CA TYR A 81 -26.01 15.16 -13.66
C TYR A 81 -25.72 14.08 -12.62
N VAL A 82 -25.13 12.97 -13.05
CA VAL A 82 -24.61 11.89 -12.19
C VAL A 82 -23.23 11.49 -12.70
N ARG A 83 -22.30 11.23 -11.79
CA ARG A 83 -20.94 10.78 -12.10
C ARG A 83 -20.50 9.66 -11.17
N TYR A 84 -19.76 8.70 -11.71
CA TYR A 84 -19.00 7.72 -10.94
C TYR A 84 -17.59 7.60 -11.52
N GLY A 85 -16.59 8.15 -10.84
CA GLY A 85 -15.24 8.27 -11.39
C GLY A 85 -15.24 9.17 -12.64
N ASP A 86 -14.84 8.60 -13.77
CA ASP A 86 -14.80 9.21 -15.10
C ASP A 86 -16.08 8.99 -15.94
N ASP A 87 -16.97 8.06 -15.54
CA ASP A 87 -18.25 7.82 -16.22
C ASP A 87 -19.29 8.87 -15.80
N ILE A 88 -19.77 9.64 -16.78
CA ILE A 88 -20.63 10.79 -16.57
C ILE A 88 -21.94 10.64 -17.35
N LYS A 89 -23.04 10.99 -16.68
CA LYS A 89 -24.39 10.99 -17.26
C LYS A 89 -25.10 12.30 -17.06
N ILE A 90 -25.67 12.80 -18.15
CA ILE A 90 -26.47 14.03 -18.18
C ILE A 90 -27.88 13.70 -18.65
N PHE A 91 -28.88 14.21 -17.93
CA PHE A 91 -30.29 13.96 -18.16
C PHE A 91 -31.05 15.27 -18.45
N GLY A 92 -32.04 15.20 -19.33
CA GLY A 92 -32.86 16.32 -19.76
C GLY A 92 -34.20 15.82 -20.30
N LYS A 93 -35.21 16.69 -20.34
CA LYS A 93 -36.51 16.38 -20.95
C LYS A 93 -36.42 16.49 -22.48
N THR A 94 -35.60 17.42 -22.97
CA THR A 94 -35.38 17.64 -24.40
C THR A 94 -33.91 17.37 -24.77
N ARG A 95 -33.66 17.19 -26.06
CA ARG A 95 -32.30 16.99 -26.58
C ARG A 95 -31.44 18.23 -26.35
N GLU A 96 -32.04 19.41 -26.48
CA GLU A 96 -31.41 20.72 -26.34
C GLU A 96 -30.93 20.95 -24.89
N GLU A 97 -31.74 20.57 -23.89
CA GLU A 97 -31.34 20.62 -22.48
C GLU A 97 -30.11 19.73 -22.21
N VAL A 98 -30.12 18.50 -22.74
CA VAL A 98 -28.99 17.57 -22.59
C VAL A 98 -27.75 18.12 -23.29
N LEU A 99 -27.90 18.67 -24.49
CA LEU A 99 -26.78 19.21 -25.27
C LEU A 99 -26.15 20.42 -24.58
N SER A 100 -26.98 21.32 -24.02
CA SER A 100 -26.50 22.45 -23.20
C SER A 100 -25.66 21.97 -22.01
N GLY A 101 -26.11 20.92 -21.32
CA GLY A 101 -25.34 20.31 -20.23
C GLY A 101 -24.01 19.70 -20.69
N VAL A 102 -23.99 19.03 -21.85
CA VAL A 102 -22.75 18.46 -22.44
C VAL A 102 -21.76 19.56 -22.80
N ILE A 103 -22.20 20.64 -23.44
CA ILE A 103 -21.35 21.78 -23.80
C ILE A 103 -20.70 22.38 -22.55
N LEU A 104 -21.51 22.64 -21.51
CA LEU A 104 -21.01 23.18 -20.25
C LEU A 104 -20.00 22.23 -19.58
N LEU A 105 -20.26 20.92 -19.60
CA LEU A 105 -19.31 19.93 -19.09
C LEU A 105 -17.98 19.96 -19.87
N GLU A 106 -18.03 19.99 -21.21
CA GLU A 106 -16.83 20.05 -22.04
C GLU A 106 -15.99 21.30 -21.77
N GLU A 107 -16.63 22.46 -21.66
CA GLU A 107 -15.99 23.73 -21.32
C GLU A 107 -15.27 23.63 -19.97
N GLU A 108 -15.99 23.18 -18.93
CA GLU A 108 -15.43 23.08 -17.57
C GLU A 108 -14.31 22.04 -17.47
N CYS A 109 -14.39 20.94 -18.24
CA CYS A 109 -13.32 19.94 -18.35
C CYS A 109 -12.07 20.53 -19.01
N ARG A 110 -12.21 21.22 -20.15
CA ARG A 110 -11.08 21.82 -20.87
C ARG A 110 -10.38 22.89 -20.04
N GLU A 111 -11.13 23.73 -19.34
CA GLU A 111 -10.58 24.73 -18.41
C GLU A 111 -9.69 24.14 -17.30
N ARG A 112 -9.91 22.86 -16.95
CA ARG A 112 -9.20 22.15 -15.87
C ARG A 112 -8.20 21.13 -16.38
N GLY A 113 -7.84 21.19 -17.67
CA GLY A 113 -6.85 20.31 -18.28
C GLY A 113 -7.33 18.86 -18.50
N LEU A 114 -8.63 18.59 -18.34
CA LEU A 114 -9.21 17.29 -18.65
C LEU A 114 -9.51 17.19 -20.15
N ILE A 115 -9.39 15.99 -20.69
CA ILE A 115 -9.61 15.71 -22.11
C ILE A 115 -10.96 15.02 -22.29
N PRO A 116 -12.03 15.75 -22.64
CA PRO A 116 -13.33 15.14 -22.92
C PRO A 116 -13.27 14.29 -24.20
N GLN A 117 -13.86 13.10 -24.19
CA GLN A 117 -14.02 12.30 -25.43
C GLN A 117 -15.23 12.80 -26.24
N SER A 118 -15.11 14.02 -26.78
CA SER A 118 -16.15 14.72 -27.53
C SER A 118 -16.66 13.97 -28.77
N LYS A 119 -15.89 13.02 -29.31
CA LYS A 119 -16.29 12.17 -30.45
C LYS A 119 -17.09 10.92 -30.06
N LYS A 120 -17.33 10.66 -28.77
CA LYS A 120 -17.87 9.37 -28.27
C LYS A 120 -19.04 9.50 -27.30
N TYR A 121 -19.60 10.69 -27.07
CA TYR A 121 -20.80 10.77 -26.27
C TYR A 121 -22.04 10.45 -27.12
N GLU A 122 -22.95 9.66 -26.55
CA GLU A 122 -24.19 9.28 -27.20
C GLU A 122 -25.36 9.95 -26.49
N ILE A 123 -26.25 10.61 -27.24
CA ILE A 123 -27.52 11.11 -26.73
C ILE A 123 -28.61 10.11 -27.10
N VAL A 124 -28.99 9.30 -26.13
CA VAL A 124 -30.08 8.32 -26.23
C VAL A 124 -31.34 8.82 -25.54
N LYS A 125 -32.50 8.46 -26.08
CA LYS A 125 -33.79 8.60 -25.39
C LYS A 125 -34.00 7.36 -24.54
N ALA A 126 -34.16 7.54 -23.23
CA ALA A 126 -34.50 6.46 -22.31
C ALA A 126 -35.98 6.53 -21.95
N THR A 127 -36.65 5.38 -21.93
CA THR A 127 -38.07 5.23 -21.56
C THR A 127 -38.24 4.67 -20.15
N CYS A 128 -37.23 4.00 -19.61
CA CYS A 128 -37.20 3.51 -18.23
C CYS A 128 -35.85 3.81 -17.54
N VAL A 129 -35.78 3.53 -16.24
CA VAL A 129 -34.60 3.79 -15.40
C VAL A 129 -33.42 2.91 -15.83
N GLU A 130 -33.66 1.66 -16.20
CA GLU A 130 -32.64 0.70 -16.62
C GLU A 130 -31.94 1.17 -17.91
N GLU A 131 -32.71 1.69 -18.87
CA GLU A 131 -32.17 2.30 -20.10
C GLU A 131 -31.35 3.56 -19.79
N ALA A 132 -31.83 4.39 -18.86
CA ALA A 132 -31.12 5.59 -18.42
C ALA A 132 -29.81 5.28 -17.68
N ILE A 133 -29.76 4.17 -16.93
CA ILE A 133 -28.58 3.68 -16.20
C ILE A 133 -27.58 2.95 -17.13
N GLY A 134 -27.94 2.58 -18.36
CA GLY A 134 -26.99 2.00 -19.31
C GLY A 134 -26.39 0.66 -18.84
N LYS A 135 -25.17 0.31 -19.26
CA LYS A 135 -24.59 -1.04 -19.11
C LYS A 135 -24.42 -1.48 -17.64
N PHE A 136 -25.45 -2.09 -17.06
CA PHE A 136 -25.36 -3.12 -16.01
C PHE A 136 -24.42 -4.26 -16.46
N PRO A 137 -23.89 -5.12 -15.55
CA PRO A 137 -22.90 -6.13 -15.91
C PRO A 137 -23.34 -6.87 -17.16
N SER A 138 -22.40 -7.02 -18.10
CA SER A 138 -22.66 -7.43 -19.48
C SER A 138 -23.30 -8.82 -19.60
N LEU A 139 -23.56 -9.50 -18.48
CA LEU A 139 -24.12 -10.82 -18.35
C LEU A 139 -25.30 -10.78 -17.40
N LYS A 140 -26.47 -11.21 -17.90
CA LYS A 140 -27.64 -11.52 -17.06
C LYS A 140 -27.33 -12.75 -16.19
N GLU A 141 -27.98 -12.88 -15.03
CA GLU A 141 -27.79 -14.03 -14.13
C GLU A 141 -28.09 -15.37 -14.82
N GLU A 142 -29.06 -15.40 -15.73
CA GLU A 142 -29.38 -16.56 -16.57
C GLU A 142 -28.23 -16.95 -17.50
N GLU A 143 -27.52 -15.97 -18.07
CA GLU A 143 -26.35 -16.21 -18.90
C GLU A 143 -25.21 -16.79 -18.07
N LYS A 144 -24.99 -16.28 -16.85
CA LYS A 144 -23.97 -16.84 -15.93
C LYS A 144 -24.25 -18.30 -15.59
N LYS A 145 -25.51 -18.63 -15.25
CA LYS A 145 -25.94 -20.03 -15.00
C LYS A 145 -25.74 -20.90 -16.25
N THR A 146 -26.06 -20.37 -17.42
CA THR A 146 -25.89 -21.08 -18.70
C THR A 146 -24.42 -21.38 -18.98
N ILE A 147 -23.52 -20.40 -18.75
CA ILE A 147 -22.08 -20.55 -19.00
C ILE A 147 -21.49 -21.69 -18.16
N LEU A 148 -21.94 -21.84 -16.92
CA LEU A 148 -21.47 -22.87 -15.99
C LEU A 148 -22.07 -24.26 -16.25
N SER A 149 -23.28 -24.35 -16.81
CA SER A 149 -24.03 -25.60 -16.91
C SER A 149 -24.09 -26.20 -18.33
N ASN A 150 -23.91 -25.40 -19.39
CA ASN A 150 -24.16 -25.87 -20.77
C ASN A 150 -23.07 -25.43 -21.76
N SER A 151 -22.10 -26.32 -21.99
CA SER A 151 -20.95 -26.08 -22.89
C SER A 151 -21.33 -25.66 -24.32
N LYS A 152 -22.43 -26.19 -24.88
CA LYS A 152 -22.88 -25.84 -26.25
C LYS A 152 -23.40 -24.39 -26.32
N LYS A 153 -24.22 -23.99 -25.34
CA LYS A 153 -24.72 -22.62 -25.25
C LYS A 153 -23.60 -21.63 -24.88
N THR A 154 -22.67 -22.03 -24.01
CA THR A 154 -21.46 -21.23 -23.70
C THR A 154 -20.67 -20.90 -24.95
N TYR A 155 -20.49 -21.87 -25.86
CA TYR A 155 -19.82 -21.62 -27.14
C TYR A 155 -20.57 -20.63 -28.03
N GLN A 156 -21.91 -20.72 -28.11
CA GLN A 156 -22.72 -19.78 -28.88
C GLN A 156 -22.58 -18.35 -28.34
N LEU A 157 -22.72 -18.18 -27.02
CA LEU A 157 -22.52 -16.89 -26.35
C LEU A 157 -21.11 -16.36 -26.56
N PHE A 158 -20.10 -17.23 -26.59
CA PHE A 158 -18.72 -16.83 -26.85
C PHE A 158 -18.53 -16.32 -28.27
N ILE A 159 -19.03 -17.03 -29.29
CA ILE A 159 -18.94 -16.59 -30.69
C ILE A 159 -19.63 -15.25 -30.89
N GLU A 160 -20.83 -15.09 -30.35
CA GLU A 160 -21.57 -13.83 -30.42
C GLU A 160 -20.80 -12.68 -29.75
N ALA A 161 -20.17 -12.94 -28.61
CA ALA A 161 -19.37 -11.96 -27.90
C ALA A 161 -18.00 -11.69 -28.55
N PHE A 162 -17.45 -12.64 -29.30
CA PHE A 162 -16.14 -12.56 -29.95
C PHE A 162 -16.24 -12.08 -31.41
N ASP A 163 -17.44 -11.73 -31.88
CA ASP A 163 -17.66 -11.14 -33.19
C ASP A 163 -16.97 -9.76 -33.29
N GLU A 164 -16.21 -9.53 -34.36
CA GLU A 164 -15.41 -8.29 -34.51
C GLU A 164 -16.28 -7.03 -34.61
N LYS A 165 -17.51 -7.12 -35.15
CA LYS A 165 -18.43 -5.99 -35.27
C LYS A 165 -19.17 -5.72 -33.95
N LYS A 166 -19.33 -6.73 -33.11
CA LYS A 166 -20.09 -6.67 -31.84
C LYS A 166 -19.27 -7.16 -30.63
N PHE A 167 -17.98 -6.86 -30.62
CA PHE A 167 -17.06 -7.42 -29.63
C PHE A 167 -17.43 -7.01 -28.20
N ASN A 168 -17.78 -7.98 -27.38
CA ASN A 168 -18.16 -7.79 -25.98
C ASN A 168 -17.07 -8.32 -25.05
N ILE A 169 -16.10 -7.45 -24.76
CA ILE A 169 -14.93 -7.79 -23.96
C ILE A 169 -15.29 -8.37 -22.59
N SER A 170 -16.30 -7.83 -21.92
CA SER A 170 -16.72 -8.28 -20.59
C SER A 170 -17.27 -9.71 -20.61
N LYS A 171 -18.11 -10.03 -21.60
CA LYS A 171 -18.62 -11.41 -21.80
C LYS A 171 -17.47 -12.37 -22.13
N VAL A 172 -16.59 -11.99 -23.05
CA VAL A 172 -15.41 -12.79 -23.43
C VAL A 172 -14.54 -13.09 -22.21
N LYS A 173 -14.20 -12.06 -21.43
CA LYS A 173 -13.37 -12.21 -20.23
C LYS A 173 -14.00 -13.13 -19.20
N TYR A 174 -15.29 -12.96 -18.93
CA TYR A 174 -16.00 -13.81 -17.99
C TYR A 174 -16.03 -15.27 -18.46
N ILE A 175 -16.44 -15.52 -19.71
CA ILE A 175 -16.51 -16.86 -20.28
C ILE A 175 -15.15 -17.57 -20.18
N LEU A 176 -14.06 -16.92 -20.58
CA LEU A 176 -12.72 -17.53 -20.53
C LEU A 176 -12.24 -17.82 -19.11
N LYS A 177 -12.64 -17.02 -18.12
CA LYS A 177 -12.25 -17.22 -16.71
C LYS A 177 -12.99 -18.37 -16.03
N VAL A 178 -14.27 -18.59 -16.37
CA VAL A 178 -15.12 -19.56 -15.65
C VAL A 178 -15.38 -20.85 -16.43
N SER A 179 -15.15 -20.83 -17.76
CA SER A 179 -15.40 -22.02 -18.57
C SER A 179 -14.34 -23.09 -18.33
N ASN A 180 -14.79 -24.33 -18.20
CA ASN A 180 -13.94 -25.52 -18.23
C ASN A 180 -13.55 -25.88 -19.69
N LYS A 181 -13.08 -27.10 -19.94
CA LYS A 181 -12.74 -27.61 -21.29
C LYS A 181 -13.91 -27.46 -22.28
N ASN A 182 -13.71 -26.64 -23.31
CA ASN A 182 -14.53 -26.48 -24.50
C ASN A 182 -13.64 -26.40 -25.77
N LYS A 183 -13.58 -27.49 -26.54
CA LYS A 183 -12.71 -27.62 -27.73
C LYS A 183 -12.97 -26.57 -28.82
N LYS A 184 -14.22 -26.10 -28.95
CA LYS A 184 -14.59 -25.09 -29.96
C LYS A 184 -14.07 -23.70 -29.57
N ILE A 185 -14.19 -23.34 -28.29
CA ILE A 185 -13.58 -22.11 -27.76
C ILE A 185 -12.05 -22.20 -27.85
N LEU A 186 -11.46 -23.35 -27.53
CA LEU A 186 -10.02 -23.58 -27.66
C LEU A 186 -9.48 -23.28 -29.07
N SER A 187 -10.16 -23.75 -30.12
CA SER A 187 -9.72 -23.45 -31.49
C SER A 187 -9.66 -21.94 -31.77
N ILE A 188 -10.62 -21.17 -31.27
CA ILE A 188 -10.66 -19.73 -31.45
C ILE A 188 -9.55 -19.05 -30.65
N VAL A 189 -9.37 -19.44 -29.39
CA VAL A 189 -8.29 -18.92 -28.52
C VAL A 189 -6.93 -19.13 -29.19
N LEU A 190 -6.61 -20.36 -29.62
CA LEU A 190 -5.32 -20.66 -30.24
C LEU A 190 -5.06 -19.87 -31.54
N GLN A 191 -6.11 -19.57 -32.31
CA GLN A 191 -6.00 -18.75 -33.53
C GLN A 191 -5.77 -17.26 -33.21
N ASN A 192 -6.22 -16.81 -32.04
CA ASN A 192 -6.30 -15.39 -31.70
C ASN A 192 -5.28 -14.91 -30.63
N LEU A 193 -4.44 -15.81 -30.09
CA LEU A 193 -3.41 -15.49 -29.09
C LEU A 193 -2.55 -14.27 -29.46
N ASN A 194 -2.14 -14.14 -30.73
CA ASN A 194 -1.32 -13.02 -31.19
C ASN A 194 -2.12 -11.77 -31.59
N LYS A 195 -3.42 -11.93 -31.86
CA LYS A 195 -4.29 -10.83 -32.30
C LYS A 195 -4.82 -10.01 -31.13
N TYR A 196 -5.02 -10.65 -29.96
CA TYR A 196 -5.60 -10.02 -28.78
C TYR A 196 -4.67 -10.11 -27.56
N PRO A 197 -3.52 -9.38 -27.55
CA PRO A 197 -2.60 -9.38 -26.42
C PRO A 197 -3.22 -8.86 -25.12
N SER A 198 -4.27 -8.03 -25.21
CA SER A 198 -5.03 -7.51 -24.07
C SER A 198 -5.87 -8.57 -23.34
N LEU A 199 -6.06 -9.74 -23.95
CA LEU A 199 -6.78 -10.88 -23.38
C LEU A 199 -5.83 -11.99 -22.89
N ILE A 200 -4.51 -11.74 -22.84
CA ILE A 200 -3.54 -12.80 -22.52
C ILE A 200 -3.80 -13.45 -21.16
N ASP A 201 -4.24 -12.71 -20.16
CA ASP A 201 -4.53 -13.27 -18.83
C ASP A 201 -5.73 -14.19 -18.87
N GLU A 202 -6.78 -13.81 -19.59
CA GLU A 202 -7.97 -14.64 -19.75
C GLU A 202 -7.70 -15.85 -20.64
N PHE A 203 -6.90 -15.71 -21.71
CA PHE A 203 -6.44 -16.84 -22.50
C PHE A 203 -5.55 -17.78 -21.68
N PHE A 204 -4.62 -17.25 -20.89
CA PHE A 204 -3.75 -18.03 -20.02
C PHE A 204 -4.58 -18.89 -19.05
N GLN A 205 -5.51 -18.28 -18.32
CA GLN A 205 -6.39 -18.99 -17.38
C GLN A 205 -7.20 -20.09 -18.08
N PHE A 206 -7.76 -19.79 -19.26
CA PHE A 206 -8.49 -20.80 -20.03
C PHE A 206 -7.59 -21.95 -20.52
N LEU A 207 -6.36 -21.64 -20.94
CA LEU A 207 -5.41 -22.62 -21.48
C LEU A 207 -4.80 -23.53 -20.41
N LEU A 208 -4.80 -23.12 -19.13
CA LEU A 208 -4.42 -24.00 -18.02
C LEU A 208 -5.30 -25.26 -17.93
N ASN A 209 -6.52 -25.20 -18.45
CA ASN A 209 -7.37 -26.38 -18.55
C ASN A 209 -6.86 -27.41 -19.57
N TYR A 210 -5.83 -27.14 -20.37
CA TYR A 210 -5.37 -27.99 -21.48
C TYR A 210 -3.85 -28.23 -21.47
N THR A 211 -3.25 -28.29 -20.29
CA THR A 211 -1.81 -28.55 -20.12
C THR A 211 -1.41 -29.98 -20.54
N ASP A 212 -2.39 -30.86 -20.72
CA ASP A 212 -2.27 -32.23 -21.24
C ASP A 212 -2.31 -32.32 -22.78
N GLU A 213 -2.71 -31.26 -23.49
CA GLU A 213 -2.95 -31.29 -24.94
C GLU A 213 -1.71 -30.88 -25.77
N LEU A 214 -1.17 -31.81 -26.56
CA LEU A 214 -0.01 -31.60 -27.43
C LEU A 214 -0.17 -30.43 -28.40
N LYS A 215 -1.39 -30.21 -28.91
CA LYS A 215 -1.69 -29.09 -29.82
C LYS A 215 -1.49 -27.74 -29.15
N VAL A 216 -1.87 -27.62 -27.87
CA VAL A 216 -1.70 -26.38 -27.09
C VAL A 216 -0.21 -26.19 -26.80
N ARG A 217 0.47 -27.23 -26.32
CA ARG A 217 1.92 -27.23 -26.09
C ARG A 217 2.69 -26.72 -27.32
N ASN A 218 2.45 -27.31 -28.48
CA ASN A 218 3.15 -26.97 -29.71
C ASN A 218 2.86 -25.53 -30.16
N LYS A 219 1.64 -25.03 -29.95
CA LYS A 219 1.29 -23.64 -30.24
C LYS A 219 2.06 -22.68 -29.33
N ILE A 220 2.05 -22.90 -28.01
CA ILE A 220 2.77 -22.04 -27.06
C ILE A 220 4.28 -22.10 -27.28
N TYR A 221 4.83 -23.30 -27.52
CA TYR A 221 6.22 -23.48 -27.93
C TYR A 221 6.56 -22.60 -29.16
N SER A 222 5.73 -22.64 -30.20
CA SER A 222 5.97 -21.80 -31.39
C SER A 222 5.96 -20.31 -31.08
N LEU A 223 5.15 -19.85 -30.13
CA LEU A 223 5.08 -18.46 -29.71
C LEU A 223 6.29 -18.05 -28.88
N CYS A 224 6.80 -18.89 -27.99
CA CYS A 224 8.02 -18.58 -27.24
C CYS A 224 9.28 -18.53 -28.13
N ILE A 225 9.33 -19.40 -29.15
CA ILE A 225 10.56 -19.79 -29.84
C ILE A 225 10.66 -19.22 -31.26
N LYS A 226 9.58 -19.28 -32.04
CA LYS A 226 9.56 -18.84 -33.44
C LYS A 226 9.03 -17.43 -33.57
N ASN A 227 7.92 -17.13 -32.90
CA ASN A 227 7.19 -15.86 -33.03
C ASN A 227 6.96 -15.19 -31.67
N PRO A 228 8.01 -14.75 -30.96
CA PRO A 228 7.88 -14.10 -29.66
C PRO A 228 7.09 -12.80 -29.76
N SER A 229 6.28 -12.53 -28.74
CA SER A 229 5.50 -11.29 -28.67
C SER A 229 6.43 -10.08 -28.47
N PRO A 230 6.15 -8.93 -29.10
CA PRO A 230 6.86 -7.69 -28.81
C PRO A 230 6.53 -7.15 -27.40
N TYR A 231 5.43 -7.60 -26.79
CA TYR A 231 5.02 -7.22 -25.45
C TYR A 231 5.66 -8.14 -24.42
N ASP A 232 6.57 -7.60 -23.61
CA ASP A 232 7.30 -8.37 -22.57
C ASP A 232 6.37 -9.11 -21.60
N TYR A 233 5.21 -8.53 -21.28
CA TYR A 233 4.21 -9.17 -20.42
C TYR A 233 3.60 -10.43 -21.06
N VAL A 234 3.19 -10.32 -22.33
CA VAL A 234 2.59 -11.42 -23.08
C VAL A 234 3.61 -12.54 -23.30
N ASP A 235 4.84 -12.18 -23.68
CA ASP A 235 5.93 -13.13 -23.86
C ASP A 235 6.26 -13.84 -22.53
N GLY A 236 6.29 -13.11 -21.41
CA GLY A 236 6.41 -13.69 -20.08
C GLY A 236 5.30 -14.71 -19.79
N LYS A 237 4.04 -14.39 -20.10
CA LYS A 237 2.91 -15.30 -19.93
C LYS A 237 3.02 -16.56 -20.78
N TYR A 238 3.57 -16.47 -21.99
CA TYR A 238 3.83 -17.67 -22.80
C TYR A 238 4.88 -18.57 -22.16
N TRP A 239 5.97 -18.02 -21.61
CA TRP A 239 6.96 -18.80 -20.87
C TRP A 239 6.39 -19.42 -19.58
N GLU A 240 5.60 -18.66 -18.84
CA GLU A 240 4.89 -19.16 -17.67
C GLU A 240 3.96 -20.32 -18.05
N LEU A 241 3.19 -20.21 -19.13
CA LEU A 241 2.29 -21.27 -19.58
C LEU A 241 3.07 -22.50 -20.05
N LEU A 242 4.22 -22.29 -20.71
CA LEU A 242 5.12 -23.36 -21.13
C LEU A 242 5.63 -24.18 -19.94
N SER A 243 5.74 -23.57 -18.74
CA SER A 243 6.22 -24.25 -17.53
C SER A 243 5.33 -25.40 -17.06
N TYR A 244 4.06 -25.41 -17.45
CA TYR A 244 3.07 -26.43 -17.09
C TYR A 244 3.06 -27.64 -18.04
N PHE A 245 3.84 -27.60 -19.12
CA PHE A 245 3.95 -28.72 -20.06
C PHE A 245 5.22 -29.55 -19.77
N HIS A 246 5.11 -30.86 -20.03
CA HIS A 246 6.24 -31.77 -19.90
C HIS A 246 7.12 -31.75 -21.15
N PHE A 247 8.44 -31.67 -20.92
CA PHE A 247 9.49 -31.71 -21.95
C PHE A 247 10.61 -32.65 -21.50
N GLU A 248 11.14 -33.46 -22.41
CA GLU A 248 12.20 -34.42 -22.12
C GLU A 248 13.37 -34.33 -23.10
N GLY A 249 14.48 -34.96 -22.73
CA GLY A 249 15.65 -35.14 -23.60
C GLY A 249 16.22 -33.84 -24.18
N THR A 250 16.46 -33.87 -25.48
CA THR A 250 17.09 -32.77 -26.24
C THR A 250 16.21 -31.53 -26.32
N GLU A 251 14.89 -31.69 -26.42
CA GLU A 251 13.94 -30.57 -26.49
C GLU A 251 13.98 -29.72 -25.21
N LYS A 252 13.94 -30.38 -24.04
CA LYS A 252 14.06 -29.70 -22.75
C LYS A 252 15.35 -28.89 -22.65
N ARG A 253 16.48 -29.47 -23.05
CA ARG A 253 17.80 -28.81 -23.00
C ARG A 253 17.83 -27.56 -23.86
N LEU A 254 17.33 -27.63 -25.09
CA LEU A 254 17.27 -26.49 -26.01
C LEU A 254 16.38 -25.35 -25.47
N LEU A 255 15.26 -25.68 -24.84
CA LEU A 255 14.38 -24.70 -24.22
C LEU A 255 15.04 -24.01 -23.03
N VAL A 256 15.71 -24.77 -22.17
CA VAL A 256 16.47 -24.24 -21.02
C VAL A 256 17.55 -23.27 -21.51
N ASP A 257 18.36 -23.67 -22.49
CA ASP A 257 19.44 -22.83 -23.02
C ASP A 257 18.90 -21.52 -23.61
N ARG A 258 17.78 -21.59 -24.34
CA ARG A 258 17.10 -20.40 -24.86
C ARG A 258 16.55 -19.51 -23.75
N ALA A 259 15.91 -20.09 -22.74
CA ALA A 259 15.36 -19.33 -21.61
C ALA A 259 16.47 -18.58 -20.86
N ILE A 260 17.60 -19.24 -20.59
CA ILE A 260 18.79 -18.63 -19.97
C ILE A 260 19.34 -17.50 -20.84
N GLY A 261 19.50 -17.74 -22.14
CA GLY A 261 19.98 -16.73 -23.09
C GLY A 261 19.07 -15.49 -23.11
N LYS A 262 17.75 -15.69 -23.08
CA LYS A 262 16.75 -14.61 -23.04
C LYS A 262 16.78 -13.87 -21.71
N LEU A 263 16.90 -14.58 -20.59
CA LEU A 263 16.97 -14.00 -19.24
C LEU A 263 18.17 -13.04 -19.12
N LYS A 264 19.36 -13.48 -19.56
CA LYS A 264 20.59 -12.67 -19.53
C LYS A 264 20.49 -11.36 -20.33
N LYS A 265 19.76 -11.37 -21.45
CA LYS A 265 19.55 -10.20 -22.31
C LYS A 265 18.43 -9.26 -21.81
N SER A 266 17.62 -9.70 -20.85
CA SER A 266 16.35 -9.05 -20.48
C SER A 266 16.42 -8.18 -19.21
N ARG A 267 17.54 -7.47 -18.96
CA ARG A 267 17.81 -6.78 -17.67
C ARG A 267 16.65 -5.95 -17.10
N LYS A 268 15.91 -5.21 -17.93
CA LYS A 268 14.81 -4.31 -17.50
C LYS A 268 13.40 -4.85 -17.81
N LYS A 269 13.27 -6.10 -18.28
CA LYS A 269 12.00 -6.68 -18.74
C LYS A 269 11.36 -7.57 -17.66
N TYR A 270 10.92 -6.97 -16.55
CA TYR A 270 10.54 -7.70 -15.33
C TYR A 270 9.47 -8.78 -15.56
N ALA A 271 8.41 -8.49 -16.33
CA ALA A 271 7.34 -9.46 -16.60
C ALA A 271 7.83 -10.68 -17.39
N LEU A 272 8.66 -10.45 -18.41
CA LEU A 272 9.30 -11.53 -19.16
C LEU A 272 10.22 -12.37 -18.26
N LYS A 273 11.02 -11.73 -17.41
CA LYS A 273 11.90 -12.43 -16.46
C LYS A 273 11.12 -13.33 -15.51
N ILE A 274 9.96 -12.89 -15.01
CA ILE A 274 9.11 -13.71 -14.14
C ILE A 274 8.70 -14.99 -14.86
N GLY A 275 8.15 -14.89 -16.08
CA GLY A 275 7.76 -16.06 -16.87
C GLY A 275 8.92 -17.02 -17.17
N LEU A 276 10.08 -16.46 -17.54
CA LEU A 276 11.31 -17.23 -17.77
C LEU A 276 11.78 -17.96 -16.51
N TYR A 277 11.74 -17.28 -15.36
CA TYR A 277 12.11 -17.89 -14.09
C TYR A 277 11.16 -18.99 -13.67
N ILE A 278 9.85 -18.81 -13.82
CA ILE A 278 8.85 -19.86 -13.54
C ILE A 278 9.10 -21.09 -14.43
N PHE A 279 9.36 -20.88 -15.73
CA PHE A 279 9.76 -21.97 -16.63
C PHE A 279 11.04 -22.67 -16.18
N LEU A 280 12.09 -21.91 -15.84
CA LEU A 280 13.35 -22.50 -15.39
C LEU A 280 13.18 -23.29 -14.09
N CYS A 281 12.36 -22.79 -13.16
CA CYS A 281 11.98 -23.52 -11.96
C CYS A 281 11.31 -24.86 -12.29
N SER A 282 10.36 -24.91 -13.22
CA SER A 282 9.67 -26.16 -13.55
C SER A 282 10.57 -27.23 -14.18
N THR A 283 11.77 -26.86 -14.64
CA THR A 283 12.75 -27.80 -15.18
C THR A 283 13.52 -28.58 -14.10
N ASN A 284 13.26 -28.32 -12.81
CA ASN A 284 13.91 -28.90 -11.62
C ASN A 284 15.43 -28.63 -11.54
N THR A 285 15.88 -27.47 -12.05
CA THR A 285 17.27 -27.04 -11.93
C THR A 285 17.48 -26.11 -10.74
N CYS A 286 18.52 -26.37 -9.95
CA CYS A 286 18.90 -25.47 -8.84
C CYS A 286 19.82 -24.32 -9.28
N LEU A 287 20.20 -24.25 -10.56
CA LEU A 287 20.92 -23.09 -11.12
C LEU A 287 20.17 -21.77 -10.90
N ILE A 288 18.85 -21.86 -10.76
CA ILE A 288 17.97 -20.73 -10.45
C ILE A 288 18.40 -19.97 -9.20
N LEU A 289 18.93 -20.66 -8.18
CA LEU A 289 19.33 -20.04 -6.91
C LEU A 289 20.46 -19.03 -7.11
N GLY A 290 21.44 -19.38 -7.94
CA GLY A 290 22.53 -18.48 -8.30
C GLY A 290 22.04 -17.25 -9.06
N TRP A 291 21.09 -17.43 -9.99
CA TRP A 291 20.53 -16.30 -10.74
C TRP A 291 19.67 -15.38 -9.87
N LEU A 292 18.83 -15.93 -8.98
CA LEU A 292 18.04 -15.15 -8.02
C LEU A 292 18.94 -14.39 -7.05
N ASN A 293 20.07 -14.96 -6.65
CA ASN A 293 21.05 -14.29 -5.80
C ASN A 293 21.65 -13.04 -6.47
N THR A 294 21.75 -13.04 -7.80
CA THR A 294 22.22 -11.88 -8.59
C THR A 294 21.08 -10.99 -9.12
N GLU A 295 19.82 -11.32 -8.84
CA GLU A 295 18.68 -10.56 -9.29
C GLU A 295 18.62 -9.20 -8.58
N SER A 296 18.52 -8.13 -9.36
CA SER A 296 18.41 -6.75 -8.84
C SER A 296 17.04 -6.42 -8.24
N SER A 297 15.99 -7.12 -8.68
CA SER A 297 14.61 -6.82 -8.32
C SER A 297 14.15 -7.70 -7.15
N SER A 298 13.96 -7.08 -5.97
CA SER A 298 13.39 -7.76 -4.80
C SER A 298 11.98 -8.28 -5.06
N LEU A 299 11.18 -7.57 -5.86
CA LEU A 299 9.85 -8.04 -6.27
C LEU A 299 9.94 -9.33 -7.10
N THR A 300 10.87 -9.40 -8.05
CA THR A 300 11.08 -10.61 -8.85
C THR A 300 11.58 -11.75 -7.99
N GLN A 301 12.52 -11.51 -7.06
CA GLN A 301 12.94 -12.51 -6.09
C GLN A 301 11.74 -13.05 -5.31
N MET A 302 10.96 -12.18 -4.67
CA MET A 302 9.77 -12.54 -3.89
C MET A 302 8.76 -13.39 -4.68
N VAL A 303 8.47 -13.02 -5.94
CA VAL A 303 7.50 -13.73 -6.78
C VAL A 303 7.99 -15.13 -7.19
N ILE A 304 9.30 -15.31 -7.38
CA ILE A 304 9.87 -16.57 -7.89
C ILE A 304 10.16 -17.59 -6.78
N VAL A 305 10.43 -17.15 -5.55
CA VAL A 305 10.74 -18.06 -4.43
C VAL A 305 9.74 -19.22 -4.29
N PRO A 306 8.41 -19.03 -4.35
CA PRO A 306 7.43 -20.12 -4.24
C PRO A 306 7.49 -21.15 -5.38
N TYR A 307 8.11 -20.81 -6.51
CA TYR A 307 8.27 -21.71 -7.65
C TYR A 307 9.57 -22.53 -7.55
N ILE A 308 10.49 -22.22 -6.63
CA ILE A 308 11.75 -22.96 -6.50
C ILE A 308 11.45 -24.44 -6.22
N PRO A 309 12.07 -25.39 -6.96
CA PRO A 309 11.85 -26.81 -6.74
C PRO A 309 12.15 -27.22 -5.29
N LYS A 310 11.32 -28.11 -4.74
CA LYS A 310 11.47 -28.60 -3.35
C LYS A 310 12.86 -29.19 -3.08
N ASP A 311 13.41 -29.91 -4.05
CA ASP A 311 14.76 -30.52 -3.96
C ASP A 311 15.90 -29.48 -3.92
N CYS A 312 15.61 -28.23 -4.27
CA CYS A 312 16.58 -27.14 -4.17
C CYS A 312 16.60 -26.49 -2.77
N ILE A 313 15.55 -26.67 -1.95
CA ILE A 313 15.42 -26.00 -0.65
C ILE A 313 16.51 -26.48 0.33
N ASP A 314 16.88 -27.75 0.28
CA ASP A 314 17.91 -28.33 1.18
C ASP A 314 19.35 -27.96 0.79
N LYS A 315 19.56 -27.31 -0.36
CA LYS A 315 20.89 -26.99 -0.86
C LYS A 315 21.50 -25.81 -0.13
N GLU A 316 22.83 -25.82 0.01
CA GLU A 316 23.59 -24.69 0.56
C GLU A 316 23.36 -23.39 -0.21
N ASP A 317 23.10 -23.47 -1.52
CA ASP A 317 22.75 -22.31 -2.35
C ASP A 317 21.44 -21.64 -1.91
N TYR A 318 20.49 -22.39 -1.37
CA TYR A 318 19.23 -21.85 -0.86
C TYR A 318 19.46 -21.11 0.46
N LYS A 319 20.33 -21.66 1.33
CA LYS A 319 20.78 -20.95 2.54
C LYS A 319 21.53 -19.67 2.20
N ARG A 320 22.41 -19.71 1.19
CA ARG A 320 23.13 -18.53 0.69
C ARG A 320 22.16 -17.46 0.17
N LEU A 321 21.14 -17.86 -0.60
CA LEU A 321 20.10 -16.96 -1.10
C LEU A 321 19.37 -16.26 0.06
N LEU A 322 18.97 -17.01 1.09
CA LEU A 322 18.30 -16.46 2.26
C LEU A 322 19.19 -15.47 3.04
N GLN A 323 20.48 -15.80 3.22
CA GLN A 323 21.45 -14.90 3.84
C GLN A 323 21.66 -13.61 3.04
N THR A 324 21.58 -13.66 1.72
CA THR A 324 21.61 -12.47 0.87
C THR A 324 20.37 -11.63 1.10
N PHE A 325 19.17 -12.23 1.14
CA PHE A 325 17.92 -11.51 1.38
C PHE A 325 17.88 -10.83 2.76
N PHE A 326 18.50 -11.42 3.78
CA PHE A 326 18.67 -10.79 5.10
C PHE A 326 19.50 -9.50 5.09
N ARG A 327 20.26 -9.22 4.02
CA ARG A 327 21.03 -7.98 3.88
C ARG A 327 20.25 -6.87 3.17
N HIS A 328 19.10 -7.19 2.57
CA HIS A 328 18.30 -6.23 1.82
C HIS A 328 17.49 -5.36 2.77
N SER A 329 17.25 -4.10 2.38
CA SER A 329 16.30 -3.22 3.09
C SER A 329 14.86 -3.70 2.96
N ASN A 330 14.55 -4.37 1.84
CA ASN A 330 13.24 -4.97 1.53
C ASN A 330 13.25 -6.42 2.04
N TYR A 331 12.46 -6.67 3.07
CA TYR A 331 12.45 -7.95 3.79
C TYR A 331 11.51 -9.00 3.16
N GLU A 332 10.69 -8.63 2.17
CA GLU A 332 9.69 -9.53 1.57
C GLU A 332 10.29 -10.80 0.94
N PRO A 333 11.41 -10.75 0.19
CA PRO A 333 12.07 -11.96 -0.31
C PRO A 333 12.53 -12.89 0.82
N ALA A 334 13.00 -12.32 1.94
CA ALA A 334 13.41 -13.10 3.11
C ALA A 334 12.20 -13.77 3.76
N ILE A 335 11.09 -13.05 3.94
CA ILE A 335 9.84 -13.58 4.51
C ILE A 335 9.31 -14.73 3.67
N VAL A 336 9.19 -14.56 2.35
CA VAL A 336 8.67 -15.61 1.47
C VAL A 336 9.60 -16.82 1.45
N THR A 337 10.92 -16.62 1.48
CA THR A 337 11.89 -17.73 1.58
C THR A 337 11.75 -18.50 2.89
N ILE A 338 11.59 -17.82 4.02
CA ILE A 338 11.36 -18.51 5.30
C ILE A 338 10.02 -19.25 5.29
N LYS A 339 8.96 -18.62 4.73
CA LYS A 339 7.66 -19.26 4.56
C LYS A 339 7.80 -20.58 3.79
N GLU A 340 8.51 -20.60 2.66
CA GLU A 340 8.68 -21.84 1.88
C GLU A 340 9.46 -22.92 2.63
N VAL A 341 10.46 -22.56 3.46
CA VAL A 341 11.15 -23.50 4.36
C VAL A 341 10.18 -24.14 5.37
N ILE A 342 9.32 -23.32 5.98
CA ILE A 342 8.32 -23.78 6.96
C ILE A 342 7.26 -24.67 6.29
N TYR A 343 6.70 -24.26 5.15
CA TYR A 343 5.68 -25.01 4.42
C TYR A 343 6.19 -26.37 3.92
N ASN A 344 7.49 -26.49 3.65
CA ASN A 344 8.13 -27.75 3.26
C ASN A 344 8.74 -28.52 4.44
N LEU A 345 8.41 -28.14 5.69
CA LEU A 345 8.83 -28.79 6.94
C LEU A 345 10.36 -28.93 7.11
N LYS A 346 11.14 -28.00 6.54
CA LYS A 346 12.61 -28.04 6.56
C LYS A 346 13.19 -27.32 7.79
N PHE A 347 12.76 -27.71 8.98
CA PHE A 347 13.14 -27.06 10.26
C PHE A 347 14.65 -27.13 10.57
N ASN A 348 15.37 -28.12 10.05
CA ASN A 348 16.83 -28.20 10.18
C ASN A 348 17.54 -26.99 9.56
N ILE A 349 17.00 -26.43 8.48
CA ILE A 349 17.51 -25.20 7.88
C ILE A 349 17.22 -24.05 8.83
N LEU A 350 15.96 -23.92 9.27
CA LEU A 350 15.47 -22.85 10.14
C LEU A 350 16.28 -22.73 11.44
N ASN A 351 16.52 -23.85 12.13
CA ASN A 351 17.25 -23.90 13.40
C ASN A 351 18.71 -23.43 13.27
N ASN A 352 19.31 -23.66 12.10
CA ASN A 352 20.69 -23.27 11.81
C ASN A 352 20.80 -21.85 11.21
N LEU A 353 19.68 -21.15 11.01
CA LEU A 353 19.71 -19.78 10.50
C LEU A 353 20.15 -18.79 11.59
N LYS A 354 21.21 -18.06 11.25
CA LYS A 354 21.57 -16.84 11.98
C LYS A 354 20.68 -15.71 11.48
N PRO A 355 19.93 -15.04 12.36
CA PRO A 355 19.12 -13.88 11.97
C PRO A 355 20.00 -12.76 11.41
N PRO A 356 19.42 -11.80 10.67
CA PRO A 356 20.14 -10.60 10.26
C PRO A 356 20.74 -9.88 11.48
N LYS A 357 21.92 -9.26 11.31
CA LYS A 357 22.57 -8.47 12.38
C LYS A 357 21.72 -7.28 12.85
N LYS A 358 20.79 -6.80 12.02
CA LYS A 358 19.82 -5.74 12.33
C LYS A 358 18.49 -6.08 11.67
N ASP A 359 17.46 -6.32 12.47
CA ASP A 359 16.06 -6.39 12.03
C ASP A 359 15.28 -5.28 12.73
N GLU A 360 15.27 -4.08 12.15
CA GLU A 360 14.60 -2.92 12.77
C GLU A 360 13.07 -3.10 12.90
N SER A 361 12.50 -4.04 12.14
CA SER A 361 11.07 -4.35 12.14
C SER A 361 10.70 -5.44 13.16
N GLY A 362 11.66 -6.27 13.56
CA GLY A 362 11.44 -7.51 14.31
C GLY A 362 10.72 -8.61 13.55
N VAL A 363 10.30 -8.38 12.30
CA VAL A 363 9.48 -9.33 11.54
C VAL A 363 10.25 -10.61 11.25
N ILE A 364 11.51 -10.51 10.82
CA ILE A 364 12.33 -11.69 10.51
C ILE A 364 12.67 -12.44 11.80
N ASN A 365 13.08 -11.74 12.85
CA ASN A 365 13.41 -12.34 14.15
C ASN A 365 12.21 -13.08 14.76
N ASN A 366 11.02 -12.47 14.71
CA ASN A 366 9.78 -13.09 15.19
C ASN A 366 9.40 -14.32 14.36
N ILE A 367 9.50 -14.26 13.03
CA ILE A 367 9.22 -15.41 12.14
C ILE A 367 10.18 -16.58 12.43
N LEU A 368 11.44 -16.28 12.79
CA LEU A 368 12.43 -17.29 13.17
C LEU A 368 12.26 -17.83 14.60
N GLY A 369 11.22 -17.44 15.33
CA GLY A 369 10.98 -17.88 16.71
C GLY A 369 12.03 -17.36 17.71
N LYS A 370 12.75 -16.28 17.36
CA LYS A 370 13.70 -15.58 18.22
C LYS A 370 13.09 -14.24 18.60
N PRO A 371 12.05 -14.21 19.46
CA PRO A 371 11.34 -12.99 19.77
C PRO A 371 12.31 -11.98 20.37
N GLU A 372 12.57 -10.90 19.65
CA GLU A 372 13.05 -9.69 20.29
C GLU A 372 11.81 -9.03 20.86
N GLU A 373 11.72 -8.90 22.19
CA GLU A 373 10.69 -8.04 22.80
C GLU A 373 10.97 -6.60 22.34
N ILE A 374 10.34 -6.20 21.24
CA ILE A 374 10.36 -4.82 20.76
C ILE A 374 9.48 -4.02 21.70
N ASP A 375 10.11 -3.13 22.45
CA ASP A 375 9.39 -2.18 23.26
C ASP A 375 8.83 -1.07 22.37
N SER A 376 7.51 -1.09 22.15
CA SER A 376 6.82 -0.16 21.26
C SER A 376 7.02 1.29 21.67
N ILE A 377 6.95 1.59 22.98
CA ILE A 377 7.22 2.92 23.55
C ILE A 377 8.68 3.31 23.26
N GLY A 378 9.61 2.38 23.50
CA GLY A 378 11.03 2.57 23.20
C GLY A 378 11.29 2.95 21.74
N GLN A 379 10.62 2.26 20.81
CA GLN A 379 10.75 2.50 19.38
C GLN A 379 10.15 3.86 18.97
N ILE A 380 8.96 4.21 19.49
CA ILE A 380 8.32 5.50 19.22
C ILE A 380 9.21 6.65 19.71
N ILE A 381 9.69 6.61 20.96
CA ILE A 381 10.52 7.67 21.53
C ILE A 381 11.86 7.81 20.78
N LYS A 382 12.53 6.69 20.48
CA LYS A 382 13.75 6.66 19.66
C LYS A 382 13.53 7.34 18.31
N ASN A 383 12.48 6.96 17.60
CA ASN A 383 12.21 7.42 16.25
C ASN A 383 11.77 8.89 16.22
N ARG A 384 10.93 9.31 17.17
CA ARG A 384 10.42 10.67 17.31
C ARG A 384 11.53 11.64 17.68
N TYR A 385 12.26 11.36 18.77
CA TYR A 385 13.20 12.31 19.36
C TYR A 385 14.65 12.12 18.90
N LYS A 386 14.94 11.06 18.14
CA LYS A 386 16.29 10.70 17.68
C LYS A 386 17.26 10.59 18.87
N ILE A 387 16.89 9.77 19.83
CA ILE A 387 17.67 9.44 21.04
C ILE A 387 17.93 7.92 21.11
N GLY A 388 18.76 7.48 22.07
CA GLY A 388 19.10 6.06 22.22
C GLY A 388 17.87 5.18 22.52
N TYR A 389 17.87 3.97 21.97
CA TYR A 389 16.81 2.98 22.24
C TYR A 389 16.85 2.50 23.69
N TYR A 390 15.67 2.32 24.30
CA TYR A 390 15.49 1.74 25.62
C TYR A 390 14.36 0.73 25.55
N ASN A 391 14.63 -0.52 25.92
CA ASN A 391 13.74 -1.67 25.72
C ASN A 391 13.12 -2.20 27.03
N LYS A 392 13.23 -1.46 28.14
CA LYS A 392 12.68 -1.85 29.44
C LYS A 392 11.50 -0.98 29.86
N TRP A 393 10.77 -0.32 28.95
CA TRP A 393 9.57 0.45 29.33
C TRP A 393 8.45 -0.46 29.85
N LYS A 394 8.30 -1.67 29.28
CA LYS A 394 7.37 -2.69 29.81
C LYS A 394 7.65 -3.03 31.26
N ARG A 395 8.92 -3.26 31.61
CA ARG A 395 9.37 -3.49 33.00
C ARG A 395 9.17 -2.25 33.89
N PHE A 396 9.49 -1.05 33.37
CA PHE A 396 9.36 0.21 34.12
C PHE A 396 7.91 0.56 34.44
N LEU A 397 7.00 0.42 33.48
CA LEU A 397 5.61 0.85 33.61
C LEU A 397 4.71 -0.24 34.22
N GLY A 398 5.07 -1.52 34.06
CA GLY A 398 4.31 -2.65 34.59
C GLY A 398 2.88 -2.65 34.06
N THR A 399 1.91 -2.67 34.97
CA THR A 399 0.47 -2.67 34.66
C THR A 399 -0.01 -1.46 33.86
N ASP A 400 0.73 -0.34 33.88
CA ASP A 400 0.38 0.87 33.13
C ASP A 400 0.96 0.88 31.71
N TYR A 401 1.70 -0.16 31.30
CA TYR A 401 2.37 -0.21 30.00
C TYR A 401 1.39 -0.07 28.83
N ASP A 402 0.31 -0.86 28.81
CA ASP A 402 -0.62 -0.86 27.67
C ASP A 402 -1.34 0.48 27.51
N HIS A 403 -1.71 1.10 28.64
CA HIS A 403 -2.31 2.44 28.64
C HIS A 403 -1.31 3.48 28.14
N ALA A 404 -0.09 3.50 28.68
CA ALA A 404 0.96 4.41 28.25
C ALA A 404 1.31 4.23 26.76
N ASN A 405 1.35 2.98 26.29
CA ASN A 405 1.65 2.61 24.91
C ASN A 405 0.57 3.16 23.95
N LYS A 406 -0.71 2.96 24.30
CA LYS A 406 -1.83 3.52 23.53
C LYS A 406 -1.75 5.06 23.46
N VAL A 407 -1.44 5.72 24.56
CA VAL A 407 -1.36 7.19 24.62
C VAL A 407 -0.17 7.73 23.82
N ILE A 408 1.02 7.15 23.94
CA ILE A 408 2.20 7.61 23.19
C ILE A 408 2.06 7.34 21.69
N PHE A 409 1.39 6.25 21.30
CA PHE A 409 1.04 5.96 19.91
C PHE A 409 0.11 7.04 19.33
N LEU A 410 -0.94 7.41 20.06
CA LEU A 410 -1.85 8.51 19.66
C LEU A 410 -1.11 9.84 19.56
N ALA A 411 -0.18 10.11 20.49
CA ALA A 411 0.66 11.30 20.43
C ALA A 411 1.54 11.33 19.19
N ASP A 412 2.16 10.21 18.83
CA ASP A 412 3.07 10.10 17.69
C ASP A 412 2.34 10.38 16.36
N ASN A 413 1.14 9.83 16.21
CA ASN A 413 0.26 10.07 15.06
C ASN A 413 -0.23 11.52 14.99
N ALA A 414 -0.52 12.14 16.14
CA ALA A 414 -0.98 13.52 16.21
C ALA A 414 0.10 14.56 15.88
N TYR A 415 1.39 14.20 15.96
CA TYR A 415 2.49 15.17 15.87
C TYR A 415 2.44 16.06 14.61
N TYR A 416 2.15 15.49 13.45
CA TYR A 416 2.10 16.23 12.18
C TYR A 416 0.70 16.74 11.83
N THR A 417 -0.34 16.15 12.40
CA THR A 417 -1.75 16.35 12.01
C THR A 417 -2.46 17.34 12.93
N ASP A 418 -2.29 17.21 14.25
CA ASP A 418 -2.90 18.07 15.26
C ASP A 418 -1.95 18.32 16.44
N LYS A 419 -1.38 19.53 16.47
CA LYS A 419 -0.43 19.97 17.49
C LYS A 419 -1.07 20.08 18.88
N ASN A 420 -2.36 20.39 18.98
CA ASN A 420 -3.05 20.48 20.26
C ASN A 420 -3.30 19.08 20.82
N ALA A 421 -3.74 18.14 19.98
CA ALA A 421 -3.89 16.73 20.37
C ALA A 421 -2.54 16.12 20.78
N TRP A 422 -1.47 16.40 20.04
CA TRP A 422 -0.11 15.97 20.41
C TRP A 422 0.29 16.45 21.81
N VAL A 423 0.12 17.75 22.11
CA VAL A 423 0.44 18.29 23.44
C VAL A 423 -0.37 17.60 24.54
N ASN A 424 -1.65 17.32 24.30
CA ASN A 424 -2.51 16.63 25.26
C ASN A 424 -2.09 15.18 25.50
N TYR A 425 -1.90 14.38 24.45
CA TYR A 425 -1.49 12.98 24.61
C TYR A 425 -0.11 12.85 25.23
N ILE A 426 0.88 13.67 24.83
CA ILE A 426 2.18 13.65 25.51
C ILE A 426 2.06 14.05 26.98
N ASN A 427 1.18 15.01 27.33
CA ASN A 427 0.98 15.40 28.72
C ASN A 427 0.40 14.24 29.56
N VAL A 428 -0.54 13.47 29.01
CA VAL A 428 -1.08 12.27 29.66
C VAL A 428 0.02 11.20 29.81
N PHE A 429 0.78 10.92 28.75
CA PHE A 429 1.90 9.97 28.81
C PHE A 429 2.93 10.36 29.87
N ASN A 430 3.35 11.63 29.90
CA ASN A 430 4.32 12.12 30.88
C ASN A 430 3.80 12.03 32.32
N ASN A 431 2.50 12.20 32.55
CA ASN A 431 1.90 12.01 33.87
C ASN A 431 2.09 10.56 34.37
N ILE A 432 1.78 9.58 33.52
CA ILE A 432 1.97 8.15 33.83
C ILE A 432 3.45 7.89 34.15
N VAL A 433 4.35 8.38 33.28
CA VAL A 433 5.80 8.22 33.42
C VAL A 433 6.33 8.85 34.72
N VAL A 434 5.92 10.07 35.05
CA VAL A 434 6.39 10.78 36.26
C VAL A 434 5.91 10.07 37.52
N LYS A 435 4.66 9.62 37.58
CA LYS A 435 4.16 8.86 38.74
C LYS A 435 4.93 7.55 38.95
N LYS A 436 5.18 6.81 37.87
CA LYS A 436 6.00 5.59 37.94
C LYS A 436 7.44 5.87 38.31
N PHE A 437 8.01 6.95 37.80
CA PHE A 437 9.36 7.36 38.15
C PHE A 437 9.48 7.72 39.63
N ILE A 438 8.53 8.48 40.20
CA ILE A 438 8.49 8.75 41.65
C ILE A 438 8.39 7.45 42.45
N SER A 439 7.54 6.50 42.03
CA SER A 439 7.40 5.19 42.70
C SER A 439 8.71 4.40 42.70
N LEU A 440 9.44 4.43 41.58
CA LEU A 440 10.75 3.81 41.45
C LEU A 440 11.79 4.48 42.35
N LEU A 441 11.75 5.82 42.46
CA LEU A 441 12.64 6.58 43.34
C LEU A 441 12.38 6.31 44.82
N TYR A 442 11.13 6.14 45.25
CA TYR A 442 10.82 5.71 46.62
C TYR A 442 11.45 4.35 46.95
N THR A 443 11.49 3.44 45.98
CA THR A 443 12.06 2.11 46.16
C THR A 443 13.59 2.15 46.23
N ASN A 444 14.23 2.93 45.36
CA ASN A 444 15.70 2.98 45.26
C ASN A 444 16.36 3.96 46.25
N TYR A 445 15.64 5.00 46.67
CA TYR A 445 16.15 6.05 47.56
C TYR A 445 15.13 6.37 48.68
N PRO A 446 14.92 5.44 49.62
CA PRO A 446 13.88 5.56 50.64
C PRO A 446 14.12 6.68 51.66
N THR A 447 15.37 7.13 51.81
CA THR A 447 15.74 8.20 52.75
C THR A 447 15.40 9.61 52.24
N ILE A 448 15.13 9.75 50.94
CA ILE A 448 14.78 11.04 50.34
C ILE A 448 13.27 11.25 50.40
N LYS A 449 12.85 12.44 50.85
CA LYS A 449 11.43 12.83 50.88
C LYS A 449 10.95 13.21 49.49
N TRP A 450 10.53 12.22 48.70
CA TRP A 450 9.91 12.43 47.39
C TRP A 450 8.49 13.02 47.49
N PRO A 451 7.97 13.65 46.42
CA PRO A 451 6.58 14.09 46.38
C PRO A 451 5.61 12.91 46.50
N LYS A 452 4.56 13.05 47.30
CA LYS A 452 3.49 12.06 47.37
C LYS A 452 2.75 11.99 46.03
N ILE A 453 2.35 10.79 45.63
CA ILE A 453 1.54 10.58 44.41
C ILE A 453 0.05 10.65 44.73
N LYS A 454 -0.34 10.24 45.95
CA LYS A 454 -1.71 10.31 46.47
C LYS A 454 -1.79 11.19 47.71
N ASN A 455 -2.94 11.83 47.90
CA ASN A 455 -3.24 12.61 49.09
C ASN A 455 -3.70 11.69 50.26
N ARG A 456 -4.09 12.28 51.40
CA ARG A 456 -4.53 11.54 52.58
C ARG A 456 -5.80 10.71 52.37
N ASN A 457 -6.60 11.04 51.34
CA ASN A 457 -7.87 10.39 51.02
C ASN A 457 -7.72 9.38 49.86
N ASP A 458 -6.49 8.92 49.60
CA ASP A 458 -6.13 8.02 48.49
C ASP A 458 -6.44 8.57 47.08
N VAL A 459 -6.63 9.90 46.96
CA VAL A 459 -6.87 10.57 45.67
C VAL A 459 -5.54 11.00 45.05
N ASP A 460 -5.42 10.77 43.74
CA ASP A 460 -4.26 11.17 42.96
C ASP A 460 -3.96 12.67 43.05
N ILE A 461 -2.70 13.01 43.33
CA ILE A 461 -2.21 14.38 43.30
C ILE A 461 -2.16 14.87 41.84
N PRO A 462 -2.67 16.09 41.56
CA PRO A 462 -2.65 16.64 40.21
C PRO A 462 -1.25 16.67 39.61
N TYR A 463 -1.14 16.25 38.35
CA TYR A 463 0.14 16.18 37.64
C TYR A 463 0.95 17.48 37.70
N GLY A 464 0.29 18.64 37.56
CA GLY A 464 0.96 19.95 37.64
C GLY A 464 1.68 20.19 38.98
N SER A 465 1.16 19.66 40.09
CA SER A 465 1.78 19.77 41.42
C SER A 465 3.01 18.86 41.56
N LEU A 466 3.03 17.72 40.87
CA LEU A 466 4.20 16.83 40.81
C LEU A 466 5.37 17.46 40.03
N LEU A 467 5.10 18.45 39.18
CA LEU A 467 6.10 19.20 38.40
C LEU A 467 6.51 20.53 39.05
N ASP A 468 6.08 20.80 40.29
CA ASP A 468 6.45 22.04 40.99
C ASP A 468 7.98 22.15 41.11
N LYS A 469 8.54 23.28 40.69
CA LYS A 469 9.99 23.52 40.68
C LYS A 469 10.62 23.47 42.07
N ASN A 470 9.83 23.71 43.12
CA ASN A 470 10.31 23.73 44.50
C ASN A 470 10.35 22.35 45.15
N ASN A 471 9.71 21.36 44.55
CA ASN A 471 9.65 20.00 45.08
C ASN A 471 10.98 19.25 44.88
N GLN A 472 11.16 18.17 45.65
CA GLN A 472 12.41 17.41 45.66
C GLN A 472 12.73 16.76 44.31
N LEU A 473 11.70 16.32 43.57
CA LEU A 473 11.86 15.70 42.25
C LEU A 473 12.47 16.69 41.25
N SER A 474 11.92 17.91 41.17
CA SER A 474 12.40 18.96 40.28
C SER A 474 13.80 19.45 40.63
N LYS A 475 14.13 19.50 41.93
CA LYS A 475 15.46 19.89 42.42
C LYS A 475 16.53 18.87 42.05
N GLN A 476 16.23 17.57 42.17
CA GLN A 476 17.20 16.52 41.84
C GLN A 476 17.28 16.20 40.34
N PHE A 477 16.16 16.28 39.62
CA PHE A 477 16.10 15.93 38.20
C PHE A 477 15.62 17.08 37.30
N PRO A 478 16.25 18.27 37.34
CA PRO A 478 15.75 19.46 36.66
C PRO A 478 15.69 19.29 35.13
N LYS A 479 16.65 18.55 34.54
CA LYS A 479 16.68 18.28 33.09
C LYS A 479 15.56 17.35 32.64
N ILE A 480 15.10 16.43 33.49
CA ILE A 480 13.95 15.58 33.21
C ILE A 480 12.68 16.44 33.28
N ILE A 481 12.51 17.19 34.37
CA ILE A 481 11.25 17.89 34.65
C ILE A 481 11.03 19.12 33.77
N ASP A 482 12.05 19.86 33.32
CA ASP A 482 11.87 21.12 32.58
C ASP A 482 11.01 20.97 31.31
N GLY A 483 11.26 19.93 30.51
CA GLY A 483 10.47 19.67 29.31
C GLY A 483 9.04 19.23 29.61
N PHE A 484 8.87 18.37 30.63
CA PHE A 484 7.56 17.93 31.09
C PHE A 484 6.71 19.08 31.64
N TYR A 485 7.32 19.95 32.44
CA TYR A 485 6.70 21.17 32.98
C TYR A 485 6.35 22.17 31.87
N SER A 486 7.26 22.42 30.93
CA SER A 486 7.03 23.33 29.81
C SER A 486 5.85 22.89 28.94
N LEU A 487 5.77 21.58 28.66
CA LEU A 487 4.64 21.00 27.94
C LEU A 487 3.34 21.13 28.75
N HIS A 488 3.36 20.78 30.04
CA HIS A 488 2.18 20.86 30.89
C HIS A 488 1.62 22.30 30.96
N LYS A 489 2.51 23.28 31.17
CA LYS A 489 2.15 24.70 31.18
C LYS A 489 1.53 25.12 29.85
N ARG A 490 2.06 24.63 28.72
CA ARG A 490 1.46 24.94 27.41
C ARG A 490 0.11 24.25 27.21
N ARG A 491 -0.04 23.01 27.65
CA ARG A 491 -1.28 22.22 27.58
C ARG A 491 -2.44 22.92 28.27
N VAL A 492 -2.21 23.51 29.44
CA VAL A 492 -3.27 24.25 30.17
C VAL A 492 -3.86 25.40 29.35
N LYS A 493 -3.10 25.95 28.41
CA LYS A 493 -3.51 27.05 27.53
C LYS A 493 -4.03 26.60 26.16
N THR A 494 -4.29 25.30 25.95
CA THR A 494 -4.81 24.79 24.66
C THR A 494 -6.35 24.74 24.66
N PRO A 495 -7.00 25.01 23.51
CA PRO A 495 -8.46 25.00 23.40
C PRO A 495 -9.09 23.62 23.60
N LEU A 496 -8.32 22.55 23.35
CA LEU A 496 -8.74 21.18 23.64
C LEU A 496 -8.73 20.84 25.13
N SER A 497 -8.12 21.68 25.97
CA SER A 497 -7.98 21.43 27.40
C SER A 497 -9.02 22.18 28.23
N HIS A 498 -9.22 23.47 27.92
CA HIS A 498 -10.15 24.35 28.61
C HIS A 498 -10.62 25.45 27.64
N PRO A 499 -11.84 25.98 27.78
CA PRO A 499 -12.31 27.12 26.98
C PRO A 499 -11.59 28.45 27.33
N TYR A 500 -11.10 28.56 28.58
CA TYR A 500 -10.31 29.69 29.08
C TYR A 500 -9.13 29.16 29.91
N ASP A 501 -7.98 29.85 29.90
CA ASP A 501 -6.89 29.58 30.85
C ASP A 501 -7.36 29.93 32.28
N LYS A 502 -6.68 29.42 33.32
CA LYS A 502 -7.01 29.65 34.75
C LYS A 502 -7.06 31.13 35.17
N SER A 503 -6.63 32.03 34.28
CA SER A 503 -6.66 33.50 34.44
C SER A 503 -7.72 34.18 33.55
N ALA A 504 -8.73 33.44 33.07
CA ALA A 504 -9.82 33.94 32.21
C ALA A 504 -9.40 34.48 30.83
N VAL A 505 -8.18 34.18 30.37
CA VAL A 505 -7.68 34.54 29.02
C VAL A 505 -8.05 33.45 28.01
N HIS A 506 -8.44 33.83 26.79
CA HIS A 506 -8.73 32.89 25.71
C HIS A 506 -7.55 31.93 25.46
N THR A 507 -7.85 30.63 25.39
CA THR A 507 -6.85 29.61 25.02
C THR A 507 -6.43 29.74 23.57
N THR A 508 -5.17 29.42 23.27
CA THR A 508 -4.58 29.55 21.94
C THR A 508 -4.11 28.22 21.38
N VAL A 509 -4.20 28.07 20.05
CA VAL A 509 -3.69 26.88 19.34
C VAL A 509 -2.17 26.80 19.41
N VAL A 510 -1.63 25.57 19.52
CA VAL A 510 -0.19 25.34 19.53
C VAL A 510 0.41 25.65 18.16
N THR A 511 1.33 26.61 18.11
CA THR A 511 2.02 27.01 16.88
C THR A 511 3.15 26.03 16.52
N GLY A 512 3.57 26.03 15.25
CA GLY A 512 4.73 25.23 14.82
C GLY A 512 6.05 25.64 15.51
N LYS A 513 6.22 26.92 15.86
CA LYS A 513 7.38 27.41 16.61
C LYS A 513 7.39 26.85 18.05
N GLU A 514 6.25 26.92 18.74
CA GLU A 514 6.10 26.34 20.09
C GLU A 514 6.30 24.83 20.10
N GLN A 515 5.73 24.11 19.13
CA GLN A 515 5.93 22.66 18.99
C GLN A 515 7.41 22.31 18.84
N LYS A 516 8.18 23.05 18.02
CA LYS A 516 9.63 22.83 17.85
C LYS A 516 10.40 23.07 19.16
N VAL A 517 10.03 24.09 19.93
CA VAL A 517 10.65 24.37 21.24
C VAL A 517 10.35 23.24 22.23
N LEU A 518 9.09 22.84 22.34
CA LEU A 518 8.65 21.73 23.21
C LEU A 518 9.32 20.42 22.82
N TYR A 519 9.41 20.12 21.53
CA TYR A 519 10.11 18.95 21.01
C TYR A 519 11.57 18.91 21.48
N LYS A 520 12.31 20.02 21.37
CA LYS A 520 13.72 20.10 21.82
C LYS A 520 13.85 19.85 23.32
N LYS A 521 12.94 20.41 24.12
CA LYS A 521 12.94 20.19 25.57
C LYS A 521 12.61 18.75 25.94
N LEU A 522 11.57 18.17 25.33
CA LEU A 522 11.19 16.77 25.55
C LEU A 522 12.29 15.79 25.13
N LYS A 523 13.02 16.08 24.06
CA LYS A 523 14.19 15.29 23.65
C LYS A 523 15.22 15.19 24.79
N ILE A 524 15.50 16.31 25.45
CA ILE A 524 16.41 16.35 26.61
C ILE A 524 15.79 15.57 27.78
N SER A 525 14.54 15.86 28.12
CA SER A 525 13.84 15.18 29.23
C SER A 525 13.84 13.66 29.10
N TYR A 526 13.47 13.12 27.93
CA TYR A 526 13.47 11.67 27.71
C TYR A 526 14.87 11.09 27.65
N SER A 527 15.84 11.80 27.08
CA SER A 527 17.24 11.34 27.07
C SER A 527 17.80 11.20 28.47
N GLU A 528 17.54 12.16 29.36
CA GLU A 528 18.00 12.12 30.74
C GLU A 528 17.20 11.11 31.57
N LEU A 529 15.89 11.01 31.36
CA LEU A 529 15.06 9.98 32.01
C LEU A 529 15.57 8.58 31.67
N ILE A 530 15.84 8.28 30.40
CA ILE A 530 16.36 6.97 29.99
C ILE A 530 17.71 6.68 30.63
N LYS A 531 18.59 7.68 30.80
CA LYS A 531 19.87 7.51 31.51
C LYS A 531 19.63 7.08 32.96
N GLU A 532 18.72 7.75 33.67
CA GLU A 532 18.40 7.40 35.05
C GLU A 532 17.71 6.04 35.15
N LEU A 533 16.75 5.73 34.26
CA LEU A 533 16.09 4.43 34.23
C LEU A 533 17.07 3.27 33.97
N ARG A 534 18.15 3.48 33.20
CA ARG A 534 19.20 2.46 33.02
C ARG A 534 20.03 2.22 34.29
N ARG A 535 20.12 3.21 35.18
CA ARG A 535 20.82 3.07 36.47
C ARG A 535 19.94 2.36 37.50
N LEU A 536 18.62 2.56 37.41
CA LEU A 536 17.66 2.09 38.41
C LEU A 536 16.99 0.73 38.06
N ILE A 537 17.07 0.25 36.80
CA ILE A 537 16.39 -0.96 36.28
C ILE A 537 17.30 -1.81 35.40
#